data_AF-A0AAV8W510-F1
#
_entry.id   AF-A0AAV8W510-F1
#
_cell.length_a   1.000
_cell.length_b   1.000
_cell.length_c   1.000
_cell.angle_alpha   90.00
_cell.angle_beta   90.00
_cell.angle_gamma   90.00
#
_symmetry.space_group_name_H-M   'P 1'
#
loop_
_entity.id
_entity.type
_entity.pdbx_description
1 polymer ?
#
loop_
_entity_poly.entity_id
_entity_poly.type
_entity_poly.pdbx_seq_one_letter_code
_entity_poly.pdbx_strand_id
1 'polypeptide(L)'
;MCQMAELLLQGLVGEKYKPPLNSAPKNSLWKPKYYASLNQFIPRNECEETLLLLLVAESMAVRNAVLSQSPEFKEIRLSAYQDATTVYDLLTVATVRWGQIALLQESLERSMKFFML
;
A
#
# COMPACT_ATOMS: atom_id res chain seq x y z
N MET A 1 -5.23 0.09 4.71
CA MET A 1 -4.35 -0.70 3.80
C MET A 1 -3.30 -1.45 4.59
N CYS A 2 -2.59 -0.80 5.51
CA CYS A 2 -1.56 -1.42 6.37
C CYS A 2 -2.06 -2.65 7.16
N GLN A 3 -3.27 -2.58 7.75
CA GLN A 3 -3.85 -3.72 8.49
C GLN A 3 -4.00 -5.00 7.65
N MET A 4 -4.33 -4.88 6.36
CA MET A 4 -4.45 -6.05 5.48
C MET A 4 -3.06 -6.59 5.12
N ALA A 5 -2.10 -5.70 4.85
CA ALA A 5 -0.71 -6.09 4.61
C ALA A 5 -0.08 -6.79 5.84
N GLU A 6 -0.36 -6.31 7.05
CA GLU A 6 0.06 -6.94 8.30
C GLU A 6 -0.50 -8.35 8.46
N LEU A 7 -1.79 -8.55 8.19
CA LEU A 7 -2.43 -9.87 8.25
C LEU A 7 -1.80 -10.86 7.27
N LEU A 8 -1.49 -10.41 6.05
CA LEU A 8 -0.79 -11.24 5.06
C LEU A 8 0.65 -11.56 5.50
N LEU A 9 1.38 -10.59 6.09
CA LEU A 9 2.75 -10.77 6.58
C LEU A 9 2.84 -11.72 7.79
N GLN A 10 1.81 -11.75 8.64
CA GLN A 10 1.72 -12.67 9.78
C GLN A 10 1.57 -14.14 9.35
N GLY A 11 1.31 -14.42 8.06
CA GLY A 11 1.21 -15.78 7.53
C GLY A 11 -0.04 -16.54 7.99
N LEU A 12 -1.01 -15.83 8.58
CA LEU A 12 -2.29 -16.41 9.03
C LEU A 12 -3.17 -16.88 7.87
N VAL A 13 -2.85 -16.45 6.65
CA VAL A 13 -3.63 -16.68 5.43
C VAL A 13 -3.00 -17.75 4.52
N GLY A 14 -1.77 -18.21 4.78
CA GLY A 14 -0.92 -18.96 3.84
C GLY A 14 -1.55 -20.15 3.11
N GLU A 15 -2.32 -21.00 3.79
CA GLU A 15 -3.00 -22.16 3.15
C GLU A 15 -4.41 -21.85 2.62
N LYS A 16 -4.96 -20.68 2.94
CA LYS A 16 -6.34 -20.27 2.61
C LYS A 16 -6.39 -19.05 1.71
N TYR A 17 -5.24 -18.55 1.24
CA TYR A 17 -5.17 -17.41 0.35
C TYR A 17 -5.99 -17.66 -0.91
N LYS A 18 -6.90 -16.72 -1.21
CA LYS A 18 -7.68 -16.71 -2.43
C LYS A 18 -7.43 -15.37 -3.13
N PRO A 19 -6.99 -15.39 -4.40
CA PRO A 19 -6.75 -14.16 -5.13
C PRO A 19 -8.05 -13.34 -5.24
N PRO A 20 -7.95 -12.01 -5.28
CA PRO A 20 -9.10 -11.14 -5.41
C PRO A 20 -9.87 -11.41 -6.73
N LEU A 21 -11.19 -11.31 -6.65
CA LEU A 21 -12.11 -11.70 -7.72
C LEU A 21 -11.97 -10.79 -8.96
N ASN A 22 -11.80 -11.39 -10.15
CA ASN A 22 -11.63 -10.69 -11.43
C ASN A 22 -12.94 -10.15 -12.04
N SER A 23 -14.11 -10.44 -11.44
CA SER A 23 -15.38 -10.03 -12.00
C SER A 23 -16.28 -9.38 -10.95
N ALA A 24 -16.92 -8.28 -11.34
CA ALA A 24 -17.92 -7.64 -10.50
C ALA A 24 -19.05 -8.65 -10.21
N PRO A 25 -19.46 -8.81 -8.94
CA PRO A 25 -20.61 -9.66 -8.62
C PRO A 25 -21.86 -9.12 -9.31
N LYS A 26 -22.67 -10.02 -9.87
CA LYS A 26 -23.85 -9.73 -10.71
C LYS A 26 -24.67 -8.52 -10.21
N ASN A 27 -25.00 -7.66 -11.17
CA ASN A 27 -25.57 -6.32 -11.06
C ASN A 27 -26.61 -6.14 -9.94
N SER A 28 -26.29 -5.22 -9.03
CA SER A 28 -27.27 -4.56 -8.18
C SER A 28 -26.99 -3.06 -8.25
N LEU A 29 -28.04 -2.26 -8.46
CA LEU A 29 -28.01 -0.83 -8.78
C LEU A 29 -27.27 0.09 -7.79
N TRP A 30 -26.81 -0.45 -6.65
CA TRP A 30 -26.20 0.30 -5.55
C TRP A 30 -24.84 -0.23 -5.09
N LYS A 31 -24.14 -1.01 -5.92
CA LYS A 31 -22.80 -1.50 -5.55
C LYS A 31 -21.69 -0.49 -5.87
N PRO A 32 -20.65 -0.41 -5.02
CA PRO A 32 -19.44 0.35 -5.32
C PRO A 32 -18.87 -0.03 -6.69
N LYS A 33 -18.35 0.95 -7.43
CA LYS A 33 -17.65 0.68 -8.70
C LYS A 33 -16.39 -0.12 -8.40
N TYR A 34 -16.28 -1.30 -9.02
CA TYR A 34 -15.07 -2.11 -8.98
C TYR A 34 -14.10 -1.63 -10.05
N TYR A 35 -12.81 -1.69 -9.76
CA TYR A 35 -11.78 -1.54 -10.77
C TYR A 35 -11.84 -2.77 -11.68
N ALA A 36 -12.25 -2.56 -12.93
CA ALA A 36 -12.33 -3.58 -13.96
C ALA A 36 -11.76 -2.99 -15.26
N SER A 37 -10.45 -3.06 -15.44
CA SER A 37 -9.77 -2.67 -16.68
C SER A 37 -9.20 -3.90 -17.40
N LEU A 38 -9.10 -3.83 -18.73
CA LEU A 38 -8.67 -4.95 -19.59
C LEU A 38 -7.26 -5.49 -19.26
N ASN A 39 -6.39 -4.65 -18.67
CA ASN A 39 -5.01 -4.98 -18.32
C ASN A 39 -4.72 -4.74 -16.83
N GLN A 40 -5.68 -5.04 -15.95
CA GLN A 40 -5.50 -4.85 -14.52
C GLN A 40 -4.55 -5.91 -13.94
N PHE A 41 -3.56 -5.48 -13.17
CA PHE A 41 -2.74 -6.38 -12.37
C PHE A 41 -3.58 -6.96 -11.22
N ILE A 42 -3.61 -8.29 -11.11
CA ILE A 42 -4.31 -9.02 -10.04
C ILE A 42 -3.27 -9.87 -9.32
N PRO A 43 -3.07 -9.66 -8.01
CA PRO A 43 -2.07 -10.41 -7.26
C PRO A 43 -2.46 -11.89 -7.18
N ARG A 44 -1.49 -12.75 -7.47
CA ARG A 44 -1.66 -14.22 -7.51
C ARG A 44 -1.21 -14.90 -6.22
N ASN A 45 -0.43 -14.20 -5.41
CA ASN A 45 0.11 -14.69 -4.16
C ASN A 45 0.10 -13.57 -3.10
N GLU A 46 0.27 -13.98 -1.84
CA GLU A 46 0.28 -13.07 -0.68
C GLU A 46 1.38 -12.00 -0.79
N CYS A 47 2.52 -12.33 -1.39
CA CYS A 47 3.64 -11.41 -1.58
C CYS A 47 3.27 -10.27 -2.54
N GLU A 48 2.70 -10.60 -3.71
CA GLU A 48 2.21 -9.64 -4.69
C GLU A 48 1.09 -8.77 -4.13
N GLU A 49 0.15 -9.36 -3.38
CA GLU A 49 -0.94 -8.58 -2.77
C GLU A 49 -0.40 -7.63 -1.69
N THR A 50 0.50 -8.11 -0.84
CA THR A 50 1.13 -7.29 0.20
C THR A 50 1.93 -6.14 -0.41
N LEU A 51 2.77 -6.41 -1.41
CA LEU A 51 3.54 -5.39 -2.11
C LEU A 51 2.62 -4.37 -2.80
N LEU A 52 1.59 -4.82 -3.50
CA LEU A 52 0.62 -3.94 -4.14
C LEU A 52 -0.06 -3.02 -3.12
N LEU A 53 -0.53 -3.58 -2.00
CA LEU A 53 -1.19 -2.82 -0.93
C LEU A 53 -0.26 -1.78 -0.31
N LEU A 54 1.01 -2.14 -0.07
CA LEU A 54 2.00 -1.24 0.52
C LEU A 54 2.42 -0.14 -0.47
N LEU A 55 2.59 -0.44 -1.76
CA LEU A 55 2.89 0.57 -2.79
C LEU A 55 1.73 1.55 -2.99
N VAL A 56 0.49 1.07 -2.95
CA VAL A 56 -0.69 1.97 -3.00
C VAL A 56 -0.72 2.84 -1.73
N ALA A 57 -0.49 2.25 -0.55
CA ALA A 57 -0.42 2.99 0.70
C ALA A 57 0.68 4.06 0.69
N GLU A 58 1.86 3.74 0.16
CA GLU A 58 2.96 4.68 -0.04
C GLU A 58 2.53 5.84 -0.93
N SER A 59 1.94 5.56 -2.10
CA SER A 59 1.48 6.61 -3.02
C SER A 59 0.44 7.56 -2.39
N MET A 60 -0.41 7.03 -1.50
CA MET A 60 -1.40 7.82 -0.76
C MET A 60 -0.75 8.64 0.35
N ALA A 61 0.19 8.05 1.10
CA ALA A 61 0.95 8.74 2.14
C ALA A 61 1.77 9.91 1.56
N VAL A 62 2.45 9.70 0.43
CA VAL A 62 3.21 10.75 -0.27
C VAL A 62 2.30 11.89 -0.73
N ARG A 63 1.13 11.59 -1.31
CA ARG A 63 0.15 12.64 -1.68
C ARG A 63 -0.34 13.42 -0.47
N ASN A 64 -0.64 12.74 0.65
CA ASN A 64 -1.09 13.40 1.86
C ASN A 64 0.00 14.30 2.47
N ALA A 65 1.26 13.87 2.44
CA ALA A 65 2.39 14.67 2.90
C ALA A 65 2.50 16.00 2.12
N VAL A 66 2.42 15.95 0.79
CA VAL A 66 2.46 17.16 -0.08
C VAL A 66 1.29 18.11 0.22
N LEU A 67 0.09 17.58 0.44
CA LEU A 67 -1.09 18.40 0.74
C LEU A 67 -1.05 19.05 2.14
N SER A 68 -0.25 18.49 3.06
CA SER A 68 -0.12 18.98 4.44
C SER A 68 1.02 20.00 4.65
N GLN A 69 1.73 20.40 3.59
CA GLN A 69 2.83 21.38 3.66
C GLN A 69 2.39 22.77 4.15
N SER A 70 1.12 23.15 3.99
CA SER A 70 0.65 24.46 4.44
C SER A 70 0.78 24.62 5.96
N PRO A 71 1.24 25.77 6.48
CA PRO A 71 1.59 25.94 7.89
C PRO A 71 0.41 25.77 8.85
N GLU A 72 -0.83 25.84 8.36
CA GLU A 72 -2.06 25.68 9.15
C GLU A 72 -2.33 24.22 9.58
N PHE A 73 -1.66 23.22 8.99
CA PHE A 73 -1.97 21.80 9.16
C PHE A 73 -0.90 21.01 9.94
N LYS A 74 -0.28 21.61 10.97
CA LYS A 74 0.76 20.96 11.80
C LYS A 74 0.36 19.61 12.38
N GLU A 75 -0.86 19.46 12.89
CA GLU A 75 -1.33 18.19 13.47
C GLU A 75 -1.57 17.14 12.39
N ILE A 76 -2.13 17.54 11.24
CA ILE A 76 -2.35 16.65 10.10
C ILE A 76 -1.01 16.19 9.50
N ARG A 77 0.03 17.04 9.52
CA ARG A 77 1.40 16.63 9.15
C ARG A 77 1.94 15.53 10.04
N LEU A 78 1.76 15.65 11.36
CA LEU A 78 2.27 14.65 12.29
C LEU A 78 1.56 13.30 12.08
N SER A 79 0.24 13.34 11.89
CA SER A 79 -0.55 12.15 11.56
C SER A 79 -0.12 11.52 10.24
N ALA A 80 0.03 12.32 9.17
CA ALA A 80 0.45 11.84 7.85
C ALA A 80 1.88 11.28 7.87
N TYR A 81 2.76 11.85 8.69
CA TYR A 81 4.12 11.35 8.89
C TYR A 81 4.11 9.99 9.59
N GLN A 82 3.34 9.83 10.67
CA GLN A 82 3.20 8.55 11.37
C GLN A 82 2.61 7.45 10.45
N ASP A 83 1.61 7.81 9.65
CA ASP A 83 1.03 6.92 8.64
C ASP A 83 2.09 6.48 7.61
N ALA A 84 2.89 7.44 7.11
CA ALA A 84 3.98 7.15 6.18
C ALA A 84 5.05 6.24 6.81
N THR A 85 5.49 6.54 8.04
CA THR A 85 6.45 5.71 8.77
C THR A 85 5.97 4.27 8.91
N THR A 86 4.70 4.07 9.28
CA THR A 86 4.11 2.72 9.41
C THR A 86 4.13 1.97 8.08
N VAL A 87 3.87 2.66 6.96
CA VAL A 87 3.95 2.06 5.61
C VAL A 87 5.38 1.63 5.28
N TYR A 88 6.39 2.48 5.53
CA TYR A 88 7.79 2.12 5.24
C TYR A 88 8.32 1.02 6.16
N ASP A 89 7.90 0.98 7.42
CA ASP A 89 8.27 -0.09 8.35
C ASP A 89 7.74 -1.43 7.85
N LEU A 90 6.45 -1.49 7.44
CA LEU A 90 5.86 -2.69 6.86
C LEU A 90 6.48 -3.06 5.52
N LEU A 91 6.81 -2.08 4.67
CA LEU A 91 7.51 -2.31 3.41
C LEU A 91 8.91 -2.90 3.64
N THR A 92 9.62 -2.43 4.67
CA THR A 92 10.92 -2.97 5.07
C THR A 92 10.78 -4.42 5.54
N VAL A 93 9.82 -4.70 6.43
CA VAL A 93 9.56 -6.06 6.92
C VAL A 93 9.20 -7.01 5.77
N ALA A 94 8.30 -6.59 4.88
CA ALA A 94 7.88 -7.35 3.71
C ALA A 94 9.04 -7.66 2.76
N THR A 95 9.80 -6.63 2.38
CA THR A 95 10.89 -6.77 1.40
C THR A 95 12.05 -7.59 1.96
N VAL A 96 12.40 -7.44 3.25
CA VAL A 96 13.41 -8.28 3.90
C VAL A 96 12.96 -9.73 3.98
N ARG A 97 11.69 -9.99 4.36
CA ARG A 97 11.13 -11.35 4.45
C ARG A 97 11.18 -12.10 3.12
N TRP A 98 10.93 -11.40 2.00
CA TRP A 98 10.90 -12.00 0.66
C TRP A 98 12.14 -11.72 -0.19
N GLY A 99 13.19 -11.12 0.37
CA GLY A 99 14.45 -10.82 -0.32
C GLY A 99 14.37 -9.74 -1.41
N GLN A 100 13.31 -8.92 -1.41
CA GLN A 100 13.02 -7.87 -2.41
C GLN A 100 13.64 -6.51 -2.02
N ILE A 101 14.90 -6.50 -1.58
CA ILE A 101 15.56 -5.29 -1.02
C ILE A 101 15.72 -4.18 -2.07
N ALA A 102 15.88 -4.53 -3.35
CA ALA A 102 15.98 -3.55 -4.43
C ALA A 102 14.74 -2.65 -4.55
N LEU A 103 13.55 -3.23 -4.33
CA LEU A 103 12.28 -2.50 -4.38
C LEU A 103 12.17 -1.50 -3.22
N LEU A 104 12.64 -1.89 -2.02
CA LEU A 104 12.72 -0.99 -0.87
C LEU A 104 13.66 0.20 -1.16
N GLN A 105 14.82 -0.05 -1.76
CA GLN A 105 15.78 1.01 -2.09
C GLN A 105 15.17 2.03 -3.05
N GLU A 106 14.52 1.56 -4.13
CA GLU A 106 13.86 2.45 -5.09
C GLU A 106 12.74 3.29 -4.46
N SER A 107 11.92 2.66 -3.60
CA SER A 107 10.88 3.33 -2.81
C SER A 107 11.46 4.41 -1.89
N LEU A 108 12.52 4.12 -1.15
CA LEU A 108 13.19 5.08 -0.27
C LEU A 108 13.80 6.24 -1.06
N GLU A 109 14.47 5.97 -2.18
CA GLU A 109 15.02 7.00 -3.06
C GLU A 109 13.94 7.94 -3.62
N ARG A 110 12.78 7.41 -4.00
CA ARG A 110 11.63 8.24 -4.42
C ARG A 110 11.12 9.11 -3.28
N SER A 111 11.09 8.57 -2.07
CA SER A 111 10.47 9.20 -0.91
C SER A 111 11.34 10.27 -0.29
N MET A 112 12.66 10.07 -0.25
CA MET A 112 13.63 11.06 0.24
C MET A 112 13.64 12.36 -0.58
N LYS A 113 13.31 12.30 -1.88
CA LYS A 113 13.17 13.50 -2.72
C LYS A 113 12.10 14.46 -2.20
N PHE A 114 11.07 13.95 -1.52
CA PHE A 114 10.01 14.76 -0.93
C PHE A 114 10.33 15.22 0.49
N PHE A 115 11.17 14.50 1.23
CA PHE A 115 11.64 14.93 2.55
C PHE A 115 12.62 16.10 2.51
N MET A 116 13.25 16.34 1.36
CA MET A 116 14.19 17.45 1.16
C MET A 116 13.51 18.75 0.67
N LEU A 117 12.18 18.75 0.47
CA LEU A 117 11.36 19.89 0.06
C LEU A 117 10.51 20.43 1.23
#